data_AF-A0A0N4U927-F1
#
_entry.id   AF-A0A0N4U927-F1
#
_cell.length_a   1.000
_cell.length_b   1.000
_cell.length_c   1.000
_cell.angle_alpha   90.00
_cell.angle_beta   90.00
_cell.angle_gamma   90.00
#
_symmetry.space_group_name_H-M   'P 1'
#
loop_
_entity.id
_entity.type
_entity.pdbx_description
1 polymer ?
#
loop_
_entity_poly.entity_id
_entity_poly.type
_entity_poly.pdbx_seq_one_letter_code
_entity_poly.pdbx_strand_id
1 'polypeptide(L)'
;MKLLTSEVDAEAEKWDEYAENDIVKRAKAMSSMAYNMYLFTRGDGPLKTTHDLFTQAEFFAEQANKMYKTVRDFSYEVPGSAEKNDLSMVLEKIPVHCQQLQVLVKSPTVGKSATFSKVDSVIQETKSLMNEVAKLVTACFVCATKYEIEFRGTSVPRQPFTDCSEYTQRSSRESTLWRRTPSMRRTTTVAQHSEA
;
A
#
# COMPACT_ATOMS: atom_id res chain seq x y z
N MET A 1 -22.86 -10.78 20.56
CA MET A 1 -22.13 -10.32 19.35
C MET A 1 -22.62 -8.96 18.81
N LYS A 2 -23.39 -8.13 19.55
CA LYS A 2 -23.86 -6.80 19.08
C LYS A 2 -22.94 -5.62 19.43
N LEU A 3 -22.10 -5.74 20.46
CA LEU A 3 -21.22 -4.64 20.91
C LEU A 3 -20.01 -4.43 19.98
N LEU A 4 -19.46 -5.52 19.44
CA LEU A 4 -18.29 -5.45 18.56
C LEU A 4 -18.61 -4.74 17.23
N THR A 5 -19.84 -4.88 16.71
CA THR A 5 -20.23 -4.18 15.49
C THR A 5 -20.39 -2.68 15.75
N SER A 6 -21.01 -2.28 16.87
CA SER A 6 -21.20 -0.85 17.16
C SER A 6 -19.89 -0.08 17.36
N GLU A 7 -18.86 -0.69 17.96
CA GLU A 7 -17.56 -0.03 18.13
C GLU A 7 -16.83 0.14 16.79
N VAL A 8 -16.88 -0.87 15.92
CA VAL A 8 -16.28 -0.80 14.58
C VAL A 8 -17.03 0.20 13.69
N ASP A 9 -18.36 0.22 13.76
CA ASP A 9 -19.20 1.15 13.00
C ASP A 9 -18.97 2.60 13.47
N ALA A 10 -18.91 2.85 14.78
CA ALA A 10 -18.63 4.18 15.33
C ALA A 10 -17.21 4.67 14.99
N GLU A 11 -16.22 3.78 15.04
CA GLU A 11 -14.87 4.11 14.59
C GLU A 11 -14.89 4.43 13.08
N ALA A 12 -15.61 3.67 12.26
CA ALA A 12 -15.75 3.94 10.82
C ALA A 12 -16.39 5.31 10.52
N GLU A 13 -17.44 5.70 11.24
CA GLU A 13 -18.07 7.03 11.11
C GLU A 13 -17.08 8.16 11.40
N LYS A 14 -16.23 8.00 12.40
CA LYS A 14 -15.17 8.97 12.70
C LYS A 14 -14.16 9.10 11.55
N TRP A 15 -13.87 8.02 10.82
CA TRP A 15 -13.01 8.09 9.63
C TRP A 15 -13.66 8.78 8.44
N ASP A 16 -14.99 8.80 8.35
CA ASP A 16 -15.72 9.50 7.29
C ASP A 16 -15.57 11.02 7.43
N GLU A 17 -15.48 11.55 8.65
CA GLU A 17 -15.19 12.97 8.88
C GLU A 17 -13.81 13.39 8.34
N TYR A 18 -12.85 12.46 8.33
CA TYR A 18 -11.51 12.67 7.78
C TYR A 18 -11.35 12.13 6.36
N ALA A 19 -12.43 11.68 5.72
CA ALA A 19 -12.37 11.13 4.36
C ALA A 19 -11.83 12.15 3.35
N GLU A 20 -11.99 13.45 3.63
CA GLU A 20 -11.47 14.52 2.79
C GLU A 20 -9.98 14.84 3.02
N ASN A 21 -9.38 14.35 4.10
CA ASN A 21 -7.97 14.54 4.40
C ASN A 21 -7.07 13.80 3.40
N ASP A 22 -6.05 14.48 2.90
CA ASP A 22 -5.12 13.93 1.90
C ASP A 22 -4.35 12.69 2.40
N ILE A 23 -3.98 12.63 3.68
CA ILE A 23 -3.31 11.48 4.30
C ILE A 23 -4.26 10.28 4.28
N VAL A 24 -5.51 10.45 4.70
CA VAL A 24 -6.50 9.36 4.74
C VAL A 24 -6.82 8.88 3.32
N LYS A 25 -7.05 9.79 2.36
CA LYS A 25 -7.27 9.45 0.95
C LYS A 25 -6.11 8.63 0.38
N ARG A 26 -4.86 9.06 0.63
CA ARG A 26 -3.66 8.33 0.19
C ARG A 26 -3.57 6.96 0.84
N ALA A 27 -3.83 6.84 2.14
CA ALA A 27 -3.79 5.56 2.85
C ALA A 27 -4.82 4.57 2.30
N LYS A 28 -6.05 5.04 2.03
CA LYS A 28 -7.11 4.23 1.39
C LYS A 28 -6.69 3.77 -0.02
N ALA A 29 -6.14 4.68 -0.84
CA ALA A 29 -5.64 4.35 -2.16
C ALA A 29 -4.52 3.28 -2.09
N MET A 30 -3.53 3.46 -1.22
CA MET A 30 -2.45 2.51 -1.01
C MET A 30 -2.97 1.14 -0.52
N SER A 31 -3.93 1.13 0.41
CA SER A 31 -4.56 -0.10 0.89
C SER A 31 -5.22 -0.88 -0.25
N SER A 32 -5.94 -0.19 -1.14
CA SER A 32 -6.54 -0.80 -2.34
C SER A 32 -5.49 -1.39 -3.29
N MET A 33 -4.39 -0.67 -3.53
CA MET A 33 -3.28 -1.16 -4.34
C MET A 33 -2.64 -2.43 -3.74
N ALA A 34 -2.34 -2.41 -2.44
CA ALA A 34 -1.77 -3.56 -1.73
C ALA A 34 -2.72 -4.76 -1.72
N TYR A 35 -4.03 -4.51 -1.59
CA TYR A 35 -5.04 -5.56 -1.66
C TYR A 35 -5.12 -6.20 -3.05
N ASN A 36 -5.07 -5.42 -4.13
CA ASN A 36 -5.01 -5.94 -5.50
C ASN A 36 -3.76 -6.81 -5.74
N MET A 37 -2.61 -6.42 -5.16
CA MET A 37 -1.39 -7.23 -5.19
C MET A 37 -1.55 -8.54 -4.41
N TYR A 38 -2.22 -8.51 -3.25
CA TYR A 38 -2.55 -9.72 -2.51
C TYR A 38 -3.47 -10.65 -3.31
N LEU A 39 -4.56 -10.12 -3.90
CA LEU A 39 -5.50 -10.89 -4.70
C LEU A 39 -4.82 -11.60 -5.88
N PHE A 40 -3.84 -10.95 -6.52
CA PHE A 40 -3.05 -11.58 -7.58
C PHE A 40 -2.42 -12.91 -7.12
N THR A 41 -1.87 -12.97 -5.91
CA THR A 41 -1.28 -14.21 -5.35
C THR A 41 -2.30 -15.31 -5.09
N ARG A 42 -3.59 -14.96 -5.03
CA ARG A 42 -4.71 -15.88 -4.86
C ARG A 42 -5.30 -16.33 -6.20
N GLY A 43 -4.83 -15.77 -7.32
CA GLY A 43 -5.39 -16.01 -8.65
C GLY A 43 -6.64 -15.18 -8.94
N ASP A 44 -6.83 -14.08 -8.23
CA ASP A 44 -8.02 -13.22 -8.32
C ASP A 44 -7.62 -11.74 -8.51
N GLY A 45 -8.61 -10.87 -8.69
CA GLY A 45 -8.44 -9.44 -8.78
C GLY A 45 -8.08 -8.93 -10.17
N PRO A 46 -7.75 -7.62 -10.28
CA PRO A 46 -7.57 -6.96 -11.57
C PRO A 46 -6.24 -7.29 -12.26
N LEU A 47 -5.20 -7.63 -11.49
CA LEU A 47 -3.87 -7.93 -12.01
C LEU A 47 -3.86 -9.35 -12.62
N LYS A 48 -3.40 -9.51 -13.86
CA LYS A 48 -3.49 -10.79 -14.60
C LYS A 48 -2.15 -11.47 -14.80
N THR A 49 -1.09 -10.69 -14.87
CA THR A 49 0.28 -11.16 -15.13
C THR A 49 1.24 -10.72 -14.02
N THR A 50 2.36 -11.43 -13.89
CA THR A 50 3.45 -11.00 -13.01
C THR A 50 4.00 -9.62 -13.37
N HIS A 51 3.90 -9.23 -14.64
CA HIS A 51 4.27 -7.89 -15.07
C HIS A 51 3.34 -6.83 -14.47
N ASP A 52 2.02 -7.05 -14.51
CA ASP A 52 1.04 -6.12 -13.92
C ASP A 52 1.30 -5.94 -12.42
N LEU A 53 1.66 -7.02 -11.72
CA LEU A 53 2.06 -6.95 -10.31
C LEU A 53 3.27 -6.04 -10.09
N PHE A 54 4.33 -6.19 -10.90
CA PHE A 54 5.53 -5.37 -10.73
C PHE A 54 5.28 -3.91 -11.09
N THR A 55 4.51 -3.63 -12.15
CA THR A 55 4.08 -2.27 -12.47
C THR A 55 3.22 -1.66 -11.35
N GLN A 56 2.30 -2.44 -10.78
CA GLN A 56 1.49 -1.98 -9.64
C GLN A 56 2.37 -1.66 -8.42
N ALA A 57 3.40 -2.46 -8.15
CA ALA A 57 4.35 -2.25 -7.07
C ALA A 57 5.22 -0.99 -7.28
N GLU A 58 5.58 -0.67 -8.53
CA GLU A 58 6.24 0.60 -8.87
C GLU A 58 5.33 1.79 -8.54
N PHE A 59 4.08 1.78 -9.00
CA PHE A 59 3.11 2.82 -8.64
C PHE A 59 2.85 2.89 -7.13
N PHE A 60 2.83 1.75 -6.42
CA PHE A 60 2.65 1.72 -4.98
C PHE A 60 3.80 2.44 -4.26
N ALA A 61 5.05 2.19 -4.66
CA ALA A 61 6.22 2.89 -4.12
C ALA A 61 6.18 4.40 -4.41
N GLU A 62 5.65 4.81 -5.58
CA GLU A 62 5.44 6.23 -5.88
C GLU A 62 4.37 6.87 -4.99
N GLN A 63 3.26 6.18 -4.73
CA GLN A 63 2.22 6.65 -3.81
C GLN A 63 2.75 6.77 -2.37
N ALA A 64 3.56 5.81 -1.93
CA ALA A 64 4.22 5.85 -0.63
C ALA A 64 5.18 7.06 -0.50
N ASN A 65 5.92 7.39 -1.56
CA ASN A 65 6.75 8.60 -1.58
C ASN A 65 5.91 9.89 -1.51
N LYS A 66 4.73 9.92 -2.13
CA LYS A 66 3.81 11.07 -2.02
C LYS A 66 3.23 11.17 -0.60
N MET A 67 2.88 10.04 0.00
CA MET A 67 2.46 9.95 1.41
C MET A 67 3.52 10.54 2.34
N TYR A 68 4.80 10.16 2.17
CA TYR A 68 5.91 10.71 2.93
C TYR A 68 5.94 12.25 2.86
N LYS A 69 5.80 12.84 1.66
CA LYS A 69 5.79 14.30 1.49
C LYS A 69 4.61 14.95 2.21
N THR A 70 3.40 14.45 2.00
CA THR A 70 2.19 14.98 2.66
C THR A 70 2.30 14.92 4.18
N VAL A 71 2.80 13.81 4.73
CA VAL A 71 2.98 13.67 6.18
C VAL A 71 4.14 14.52 6.70
N ARG A 72 5.19 14.72 5.89
CA ARG A 72 6.29 15.62 6.22
C ARG A 72 5.80 17.07 6.32
N ASP A 73 4.92 17.49 5.42
CA ASP A 73 4.33 18.83 5.47
C ASP A 73 3.47 18.99 6.74
N PHE A 74 2.58 18.03 7.01
CA PHE A 74 1.80 17.97 8.26
C PHE A 74 2.71 18.02 9.52
N SER A 75 3.85 17.33 9.51
CA SER A 75 4.77 17.31 10.65
C SER A 75 5.34 18.70 11.03
N TYR A 76 5.33 19.68 10.12
CA TYR A 76 5.76 21.04 10.43
C TYR A 76 4.74 21.80 11.29
N GLU A 77 3.46 21.47 11.18
CA GLU A 77 2.38 22.07 11.98
C GLU A 77 2.35 21.51 13.41
N VAL A 78 2.90 20.31 13.61
CA VAL A 78 2.99 19.70 14.95
C VAL A 78 4.06 20.43 15.77
N PRO A 79 3.75 20.92 16.99
CA PRO A 79 4.75 21.51 17.87
C PRO A 79 5.75 20.46 18.36
N GLY A 80 6.97 20.91 18.71
CA GLY A 80 8.03 20.05 19.24
C GLY A 80 7.57 19.27 20.48
N SER A 81 7.40 17.96 20.33
CA SER A 81 6.75 17.08 21.31
C SER A 81 7.24 15.64 21.18
N ALA A 82 6.93 14.81 22.18
CA ALA A 82 7.19 13.37 22.10
C ALA A 82 6.44 12.73 20.93
N GLU A 83 5.18 13.11 20.73
CA GLU A 83 4.34 12.62 19.62
C GLU A 83 4.91 13.01 18.25
N LYS A 84 5.46 14.22 18.11
CA LYS A 84 6.17 14.63 16.88
C LYS A 84 7.41 13.78 16.61
N ASN A 85 8.15 13.44 17.67
CA ASN A 85 9.33 12.59 17.54
C ASN A 85 8.94 11.18 17.11
N ASP A 86 7.90 10.60 17.71
CA ASP A 86 7.37 9.29 17.33
C ASP A 86 6.87 9.27 15.88
N LEU A 87 6.13 10.31 15.47
CA LEU A 87 5.70 10.50 14.08
C LEU A 87 6.91 10.54 13.13
N SER A 88 7.93 11.33 13.47
CA SER A 88 9.16 11.45 12.68
C SER A 88 9.89 10.10 12.55
N MET A 89 9.98 9.33 13.64
CA MET A 89 10.63 8.02 13.63
C MET A 89 9.96 7.01 12.70
N VAL A 90 8.62 7.05 12.59
CA VAL A 90 7.90 6.22 11.63
C VAL A 90 8.06 6.76 10.21
N LEU A 91 7.97 8.09 10.04
CA LEU A 91 8.05 8.76 8.74
C LEU A 91 9.37 8.49 8.01
N GLU A 92 10.50 8.51 8.72
CA GLU A 92 11.84 8.29 8.15
C GLU A 92 12.06 6.85 7.62
N LYS A 93 11.20 5.89 7.99
CA LYS A 93 11.27 4.52 7.44
C LYS A 93 10.64 4.39 6.06
N ILE A 94 9.70 5.27 5.72
CA ILE A 94 8.94 5.17 4.48
C ILE A 94 9.85 5.24 3.24
N PRO A 95 10.79 6.21 3.11
CA PRO A 95 11.68 6.27 1.95
C PRO A 95 12.56 5.04 1.79
N VAL A 96 12.97 4.41 2.89
CA VAL A 96 13.78 3.18 2.88
C VAL A 96 13.02 2.03 2.24
N HIS A 97 11.78 1.79 2.69
CA HIS A 97 10.91 0.76 2.12
C HIS A 97 10.55 1.06 0.65
N CYS A 98 10.29 2.31 0.29
CA CYS A 98 10.08 2.71 -1.10
C CYS A 98 11.27 2.32 -1.98
N GLN A 99 12.49 2.63 -1.53
CA GLN A 99 13.71 2.32 -2.27
C GLN A 99 13.93 0.82 -2.38
N GLN A 100 13.74 0.05 -1.30
CA GLN A 100 13.84 -1.40 -1.30
C GLN A 100 12.87 -2.03 -2.31
N LEU A 101 11.60 -1.62 -2.28
CA LEU A 101 10.58 -2.09 -3.21
C LEU A 101 10.94 -1.76 -4.67
N GLN A 102 11.43 -0.54 -4.94
CA GLN A 102 11.86 -0.13 -6.29
C GLN A 102 13.04 -0.95 -6.81
N VAL A 103 14.02 -1.27 -5.96
CA VAL A 103 15.15 -2.13 -6.34
C VAL A 103 14.67 -3.55 -6.67
N LEU A 104 13.76 -4.10 -5.84
CA LEU A 104 13.19 -5.42 -6.07
C LEU A 104 12.50 -5.49 -7.44
N VAL A 105 11.58 -4.57 -7.74
CA VAL A 105 10.81 -4.61 -9.00
C VAL A 105 11.67 -4.37 -10.24
N LYS A 106 12.70 -3.52 -10.16
CA LYS A 106 13.61 -3.23 -11.29
C LYS A 106 14.68 -4.29 -11.53
N SER A 107 15.00 -5.12 -10.54
CA SER A 107 15.99 -6.18 -10.69
C SER A 107 15.58 -7.18 -11.79
N PRO A 108 16.42 -7.48 -12.79
CA PRO A 108 16.08 -8.50 -13.79
C PRO A 108 16.00 -9.88 -13.11
N THR A 109 15.06 -10.71 -13.53
CA THR A 109 14.95 -12.09 -13.05
C THR A 109 14.74 -13.04 -14.21
N VAL A 110 15.37 -14.23 -14.13
CA VAL A 110 15.27 -15.28 -15.15
C VAL A 110 15.06 -16.63 -14.46
N GLY A 111 13.94 -17.26 -14.78
CA GLY A 111 13.53 -18.58 -14.33
C GLY A 111 12.15 -18.52 -13.66
N LYS A 112 11.36 -19.59 -13.80
CA LYS A 112 10.03 -19.67 -13.15
C LYS A 112 10.19 -19.56 -11.64
N SER A 113 11.09 -20.36 -11.07
CA SER A 113 11.40 -20.36 -9.64
C SER A 113 11.88 -18.98 -9.16
N ALA A 114 12.82 -18.35 -9.88
CA ALA A 114 13.31 -17.01 -9.53
C ALA A 114 12.22 -15.94 -9.61
N THR A 115 11.30 -16.06 -10.56
CA THR A 115 10.14 -15.17 -10.70
C THR A 115 9.18 -15.33 -9.53
N PHE A 116 8.89 -16.57 -9.10
CA PHE A 116 8.05 -16.82 -7.92
C PHE A 116 8.67 -16.24 -6.65
N SER A 117 9.96 -16.46 -6.42
CA SER A 117 10.67 -15.87 -5.28
C SER A 117 10.60 -14.35 -5.30
N LYS A 118 10.78 -13.73 -6.48
CA LYS A 118 10.68 -12.27 -6.63
C LYS A 118 9.27 -11.76 -6.32
N VAL A 119 8.22 -12.46 -6.76
CA VAL A 119 6.83 -12.14 -6.40
C VAL A 119 6.64 -12.18 -4.89
N ASP A 120 7.11 -13.24 -4.23
CA ASP A 120 7.00 -13.38 -2.77
C ASP A 120 7.72 -12.24 -2.03
N SER A 121 8.93 -11.85 -2.48
CA SER A 121 9.67 -10.70 -1.93
C SER A 121 8.93 -9.37 -2.12
N VAL A 122 8.40 -9.11 -3.32
CA VAL A 122 7.64 -7.87 -3.61
C VAL A 122 6.39 -7.78 -2.72
N ILE A 123 5.68 -8.88 -2.53
CA ILE A 123 4.49 -8.93 -1.66
C ILE A 123 4.87 -8.71 -0.19
N GLN A 124 5.96 -9.31 0.28
CA GLN A 124 6.42 -9.14 1.66
C GLN A 124 6.88 -7.70 1.94
N GLU A 125 7.62 -7.09 1.01
CA GLU A 125 8.04 -5.69 1.13
C GLU A 125 6.84 -4.73 1.12
N THR A 126 5.85 -4.99 0.25
CA THR A 126 4.60 -4.23 0.20
C THR A 126 3.84 -4.29 1.53
N LYS A 127 3.77 -5.47 2.16
CA LYS A 127 3.16 -5.63 3.49
C LYS A 127 3.93 -4.86 4.56
N SER A 128 5.27 -4.92 4.54
CA SER A 128 6.11 -4.17 5.48
C SER A 128 5.87 -2.67 5.38
N LEU A 129 5.87 -2.14 4.15
CA LEU A 129 5.58 -0.74 3.88
C LEU A 129 4.16 -0.36 4.34
N MET A 130 3.15 -1.19 4.05
CA MET A 130 1.78 -0.92 4.48
C MET A 130 1.64 -0.90 6.02
N ASN A 131 2.39 -1.74 6.74
CA ASN A 131 2.42 -1.71 8.20
C ASN A 131 3.01 -0.40 8.75
N GLU A 132 4.07 0.12 8.13
CA GLU A 132 4.61 1.43 8.52
C GLU A 132 3.65 2.57 8.15
N VAL A 133 2.95 2.49 7.01
CA VAL A 133 1.90 3.45 6.65
C VAL A 133 0.74 3.44 7.66
N ALA A 134 0.32 2.27 8.13
CA ALA A 134 -0.73 2.18 9.16
C ALA A 134 -0.31 2.87 10.46
N LYS A 135 0.94 2.62 10.93
CA LYS A 135 1.51 3.32 12.09
C LYS A 135 1.59 4.83 11.85
N LEU A 136 1.96 5.24 10.65
CA LEU A 136 2.09 6.64 10.27
C LEU A 136 0.75 7.37 10.37
N VAL A 137 -0.32 6.78 9.83
CA VAL A 137 -1.68 7.34 9.90
C VAL A 137 -2.13 7.47 11.35
N THR A 138 -1.92 6.45 12.18
CA THR A 138 -2.24 6.51 13.61
C THR A 138 -1.46 7.62 14.32
N ALA A 139 -0.16 7.76 14.06
CA ALA A 139 0.65 8.82 14.65
C ALA A 139 0.20 10.22 14.21
N CYS A 140 -0.17 10.40 12.93
CA CYS A 140 -0.76 11.65 12.44
C CYS A 140 -2.05 11.98 13.20
N PHE A 141 -2.92 10.99 13.40
CA PHE A 141 -4.18 11.18 14.10
C PHE A 141 -3.96 11.57 15.58
N VAL A 142 -3.01 10.95 16.27
CA VAL A 142 -2.63 11.32 17.64
C VAL A 142 -2.15 12.77 17.70
N CYS A 143 -1.27 13.19 16.79
CA CYS A 143 -0.81 14.58 16.72
C CYS A 143 -1.95 15.56 16.43
N ALA A 144 -2.80 15.25 15.45
CA ALA A 144 -3.90 16.11 15.05
C ALA A 144 -4.90 16.33 16.18
N THR A 145 -5.29 15.26 16.88
CA THR A 145 -6.22 15.34 18.01
C THR A 145 -5.62 16.04 19.21
N LYS A 146 -4.34 15.79 19.52
CA LYS A 146 -3.66 16.40 20.67
C LYS A 146 -3.43 17.90 20.51
N TYR A 147 -3.15 18.35 19.29
CA TYR A 147 -2.78 19.73 19.00
C TYR A 147 -3.86 20.51 18.24
N GLU A 148 -5.05 19.93 18.10
CA GLU A 148 -6.20 20.53 17.40
C GLU A 148 -5.84 21.06 16.00
N ILE A 149 -4.93 20.36 15.30
CA ILE A 149 -4.54 20.70 13.93
C ILE A 149 -5.71 20.38 13.02
N GLU A 150 -6.03 21.27 12.08
CA GLU A 150 -7.10 21.06 11.10
C GLU A 150 -6.79 19.83 10.23
N PHE A 151 -7.23 18.67 10.70
CA PHE A 151 -7.09 17.40 9.99
C PHE A 151 -8.31 17.09 9.14
N ARG A 152 -9.34 17.93 9.17
CA ARG A 152 -10.46 17.86 8.23
C ARG A 152 -10.02 18.51 6.92
N GLY A 153 -10.31 17.87 5.80
CA GLY A 153 -9.93 18.40 4.48
C GLY A 153 -10.43 19.82 4.32
N THR A 154 -9.52 20.77 4.13
CA THR A 154 -9.90 22.13 3.75
C THR A 154 -10.66 22.02 2.44
N SER A 155 -11.94 22.36 2.47
CA SER A 155 -12.83 22.30 1.32
C SER A 155 -12.40 23.35 0.29
N VAL A 156 -11.44 23.01 -0.57
CA VAL A 156 -11.17 23.74 -1.81
C VAL A 156 -11.72 22.91 -2.97
N PRO A 157 -12.53 23.46 -3.89
CA PRO A 157 -13.40 22.65 -4.74
C PRO A 157 -12.65 21.84 -5.81
N ARG A 158 -12.72 20.52 -5.65
CA ARG A 158 -12.92 19.47 -6.68
C ARG A 158 -12.35 19.77 -8.08
N GLN A 159 -11.10 19.33 -8.32
CA GLN A 159 -10.76 18.83 -9.65
C GLN A 159 -11.21 17.36 -9.74
N PRO A 160 -11.89 16.94 -10.83
CA PRO A 160 -12.33 15.56 -10.98
C PRO A 160 -11.10 14.66 -11.08
N PHE A 161 -10.92 13.78 -10.11
CA PHE A 161 -10.06 12.61 -10.25
C PHE A 161 -10.65 11.76 -11.38
N THR A 162 -10.04 11.84 -12.55
CA THR A 162 -10.27 10.87 -13.61
C THR A 162 -9.87 9.50 -13.09
N ASP A 163 -10.84 8.60 -13.12
CA ASP A 163 -10.73 7.18 -12.79
C ASP A 163 -9.41 6.61 -13.32
N CYS A 164 -8.61 6.01 -12.44
CA CYS A 164 -7.39 5.32 -12.81
C CYS A 164 -7.77 3.96 -13.41
N SER A 165 -8.43 4.00 -14.55
CA SER A 165 -8.80 2.85 -15.39
C SER A 165 -8.45 3.15 -16.83
N GLU A 166 -7.25 3.68 -17.09
CA GLU A 166 -6.65 3.71 -18.42
C GLU A 166 -5.32 2.96 -18.37
N TYR A 167 -5.41 1.63 -18.50
CA TYR A 167 -4.30 0.78 -18.90
C TYR A 167 -3.97 1.06 -20.38
N THR A 168 -3.45 2.25 -20.67
CA THR A 168 -3.10 2.63 -22.04
C THR A 168 -1.77 1.99 -22.41
N GLN A 169 -1.92 0.95 -23.22
CA GLN A 169 -0.96 0.17 -23.97
C GLN A 169 0.22 1.01 -24.52
N ARG A 170 1.32 1.12 -23.77
CA ARG A 170 2.59 1.69 -24.27
C ARG A 170 3.53 0.58 -24.72
N SER A 171 3.68 0.51 -26.03
CA SER A 171 4.65 -0.27 -26.79
C SER A 171 6.12 0.08 -26.44
N SER A 172 6.96 -0.93 -26.20
CA SER A 172 8.31 -1.04 -26.78
C SER A 172 8.97 -2.40 -26.52
N ARG A 173 9.80 -2.81 -27.47
CA ARG A 173 10.18 -4.18 -27.84
C ARG A 173 11.34 -4.75 -27.01
N GLU A 174 11.11 -5.19 -25.78
CA GLU A 174 12.07 -6.04 -25.06
C GLU A 174 11.50 -7.41 -24.70
N SER A 175 12.16 -8.42 -25.27
CA SER A 175 11.80 -9.84 -25.23
C SER A 175 12.15 -10.42 -23.87
N THR A 176 11.22 -10.36 -22.91
CA THR A 176 11.35 -11.07 -21.64
C THR A 176 10.16 -12.02 -21.43
N LEU A 177 10.48 -13.31 -21.41
CA LEU A 177 9.56 -14.45 -21.38
C LEU A 177 8.62 -14.47 -20.16
N TRP A 178 8.94 -13.75 -19.07
CA TRP A 178 8.15 -13.74 -17.83
C TRP A 178 6.81 -13.03 -17.94
N ARG A 179 6.61 -12.16 -18.95
CA ARG A 179 5.34 -11.43 -19.14
C ARG A 179 4.11 -12.34 -19.22
N ARG A 180 4.27 -13.59 -19.66
CA ARG A 180 3.15 -14.49 -19.95
C ARG A 180 2.82 -15.48 -18.84
N THR A 181 3.46 -15.40 -17.67
CA THR A 181 3.16 -16.34 -16.58
C THR A 181 1.83 -15.96 -15.91
N PRO A 182 0.75 -16.76 -16.07
CA PRO A 182 -0.52 -16.49 -15.38
C PRO A 182 -0.39 -16.88 -13.91
N SER A 183 -1.22 -16.27 -13.05
CA SER A 183 -1.32 -16.66 -11.64
C SER A 183 -1.77 -18.11 -11.52
N MET A 184 -0.88 -19.01 -11.08
CA MET A 184 -1.21 -20.41 -10.84
C MET A 184 -1.47 -20.67 -9.36
N ARG A 185 -2.62 -21.31 -9.10
CA ARG A 185 -3.10 -21.74 -7.79
C ARG A 185 -2.06 -22.63 -7.11
N ARG A 186 -1.58 -22.24 -5.93
CA ARG A 186 -0.84 -23.15 -5.04
C ARG A 186 -1.86 -24.11 -4.43
N THR A 187 -2.09 -25.27 -5.05
CA THR A 187 -2.82 -26.38 -4.41
C THR A 187 -1.90 -26.94 -3.34
N THR A 188 -2.18 -26.65 -2.07
CA THR A 188 -1.60 -27.37 -0.94
C THR A 188 -2.06 -28.82 -1.05
N THR A 189 -1.19 -29.71 -1.53
CA THR A 189 -1.37 -31.15 -1.39
C THR A 189 -1.33 -31.46 0.09
N VAL A 190 -2.49 -31.79 0.66
CA VAL A 190 -2.58 -32.37 2.00
C VAL A 190 -1.83 -33.69 1.94
N ALA A 191 -0.68 -33.73 2.60
CA ALA A 191 0.12 -34.94 2.73
C ALA A 191 -0.72 -35.98 3.48
N GLN A 192 -0.92 -37.12 2.82
CA GLN A 192 -1.41 -38.35 3.41
C GLN A 192 -0.45 -38.74 4.54
N HIS A 193 -0.91 -38.68 5.80
CA HIS A 193 -0.30 -39.48 6.85
C HIS A 193 -1.12 -40.75 6.98
N SER A 194 -0.60 -41.77 6.33
CA SER A 194 -0.81 -43.17 6.67
C SER A 194 -0.18 -43.42 8.04
N GLU A 195 -0.92 -43.94 9.01
CA GLU A 195 -0.35 -44.70 10.13
C GLU A 195 -1.44 -45.56 10.80
N ALA A 196 -1.20 -46.88 10.71
CA ALA A 196 -1.86 -48.02 11.34
C ALA A 196 -3.32 -48.34 10.94
#